data_AF-A0A959NKJ6-F1
#
_entry.id   AF-A0A959NKJ6-F1
#
_cell.length_a   1.000
_cell.length_b   1.000
_cell.length_c   1.000
_cell.angle_alpha   90.00
_cell.angle_beta   90.00
_cell.angle_gamma   90.00
#
_symmetry.space_group_name_H-M   'P 1'
#
loop_
_entity.id
_entity.type
_entity.pdbx_description
1 polymer ?
#
loop_
_entity_poly.entity_id
_entity_poly.type
_entity_poly.pdbx_seq_one_letter_code
_entity_poly.pdbx_strand_id
1 'polypeptide(L)'
;MKKVLVCLIILIFFGCSSSVSQEVNTKVLTTNISPRNEIFSKMEYDGEQILMVGESVNDENSSLYNTSFNDLKNWVFKNIDVLKGENTAIDYNTENYYFVNKKRGYTSNIYSLNKKNEKTKTLNTIDSTYIKFLHVNEKENFYIIIGNKFKNGSISSHGYKLFKYSERTLLDSMSLNCNVLNPIFKNGFIYFKSSKNQLEKINTLNFQRYTTEIEDVEIIDFQIIDQGNYLVLGKLNNKTVLTEFNNGNWTMDKTFPIEAQNLKGEKIHYYKGFKAILANGIDESLLMGFGGTRYSLFISYSDSDNWKKVELPIDYYIKPNLFYKDEIFIAYSGGGKLTYVDLNKK
;
A
#
# COMPACT_ATOMS: atom_id res chain seq x y z
N MET A 1 29.65 -10.27 61.15
CA MET A 1 29.94 -9.19 60.18
C MET A 1 30.13 -9.78 58.79
N LYS A 2 29.27 -9.35 57.85
CA LYS A 2 29.43 -9.29 56.39
C LYS A 2 30.02 -10.52 55.65
N LYS A 3 29.14 -11.45 55.26
CA LYS A 3 29.21 -12.12 53.95
C LYS A 3 27.82 -12.06 53.34
N VAL A 4 27.46 -10.85 52.92
CA VAL A 4 26.19 -10.52 52.27
C VAL A 4 26.51 -10.35 50.79
N LEU A 5 25.94 -11.24 49.98
CA LEU A 5 25.23 -10.89 48.75
C LEU A 5 26.03 -10.10 47.70
N VAL A 6 26.96 -10.75 47.02
CA VAL A 6 27.48 -10.27 45.73
C VAL A 6 27.64 -11.47 44.79
N CYS A 7 26.52 -11.92 44.22
CA CYS A 7 26.46 -12.69 42.96
C CYS A 7 25.01 -13.00 42.51
N LEU A 8 24.02 -12.20 42.93
CA LEU A 8 22.62 -12.36 42.50
C LEU A 8 22.04 -11.07 41.91
N ILE A 9 22.85 -10.31 41.15
CA ILE A 9 22.42 -9.16 40.34
C ILE A 9 23.09 -9.25 38.96
N ILE A 10 22.94 -10.40 38.28
CA ILE A 10 23.13 -10.55 36.82
C ILE A 10 21.94 -11.35 36.27
N LEU A 11 20.74 -11.12 36.81
CA LEU A 11 19.49 -11.77 36.39
C LEU A 11 18.33 -10.76 36.24
N ILE A 12 18.65 -9.48 36.05
CA ILE A 12 17.68 -8.44 35.75
C ILE A 12 18.21 -7.69 34.53
N PHE A 13 17.39 -7.61 33.48
CA PHE A 13 17.64 -7.04 32.14
C PHE A 13 18.08 -7.97 31.00
N PHE A 14 17.77 -9.27 31.06
CA PHE A 14 17.20 -9.88 29.85
C PHE A 14 15.72 -9.51 29.84
N GLY A 15 15.42 -8.32 29.33
CA GLY A 15 14.08 -7.98 28.90
C GLY A 15 13.70 -8.92 27.77
N CYS A 16 13.16 -10.08 28.11
CA CYS A 16 12.35 -10.85 27.19
C CYS A 16 11.18 -9.95 26.82
N SER A 17 11.30 -9.21 25.72
CA SER A 17 10.17 -8.71 24.95
C SER A 17 9.43 -9.93 24.45
N SER A 18 8.66 -10.52 25.35
CA SER A 18 7.65 -11.51 25.02
C SER A 18 6.63 -10.77 24.18
N SER A 19 6.64 -11.06 22.87
CA SER A 19 5.59 -10.67 21.96
C SER A 19 4.30 -11.30 22.49
N VAL A 20 3.51 -10.53 23.23
CA VAL A 20 2.19 -10.97 23.69
C VAL A 20 1.35 -11.15 22.44
N SER A 21 1.04 -12.39 22.08
CA SER A 21 0.06 -12.68 21.03
C SER A 21 -1.29 -12.17 21.53
N GLN A 22 -1.85 -11.18 20.83
CA GLN A 22 -3.22 -10.76 21.08
C GLN A 22 -4.13 -11.60 20.19
N GLU A 23 -5.18 -12.15 20.79
CA GLU A 23 -6.27 -12.78 20.06
C GLU A 23 -7.09 -11.67 19.39
N VAL A 24 -6.61 -11.24 18.22
CA VAL A 24 -7.31 -10.29 17.36
C VAL A 24 -8.39 -11.06 16.62
N ASN A 25 -9.61 -10.50 16.53
CA ASN A 25 -10.72 -11.20 15.88
C ASN A 25 -10.48 -11.22 14.38
N THR A 26 -10.07 -12.38 13.90
CA THR A 26 -9.75 -12.61 12.50
C THR A 26 -10.78 -13.54 11.88
N LYS A 27 -11.29 -13.15 10.71
CA LYS A 27 -12.33 -13.88 9.98
C LYS A 27 -11.93 -14.07 8.53
N VAL A 28 -12.26 -15.23 7.98
CA VAL A 28 -12.22 -15.46 6.54
C VAL A 28 -13.64 -15.35 6.02
N LEU A 29 -13.85 -14.39 5.12
CA LEU A 29 -15.12 -14.11 4.46
C LEU A 29 -15.08 -14.65 3.04
N THR A 30 -16.13 -15.34 2.61
CA THR A 30 -16.28 -15.77 1.22
C THR A 30 -17.07 -14.73 0.46
N THR A 31 -16.51 -14.25 -0.65
CA THR A 31 -17.15 -13.34 -1.60
C THR A 31 -17.98 -14.15 -2.60
N ASN A 32 -18.92 -13.48 -3.25
CA ASN A 32 -19.67 -14.01 -4.39
C ASN A 32 -18.91 -13.88 -5.73
N ILE A 33 -17.65 -13.43 -5.73
CA ILE A 33 -16.89 -13.27 -6.98
C ILE A 33 -16.37 -14.63 -7.42
N SER A 34 -16.64 -14.97 -8.68
CA SER A 34 -16.22 -16.24 -9.27
C SER A 34 -14.70 -16.38 -9.26
N PRO A 35 -14.17 -17.57 -8.92
CA PRO A 35 -12.74 -17.78 -8.95
C PRO A 35 -12.01 -17.56 -10.26
N ARG A 36 -12.76 -17.58 -11.35
CA ARG A 36 -12.25 -17.34 -12.70
C ARG A 36 -11.99 -15.85 -12.99
N ASN A 37 -12.41 -14.96 -12.09
CA ASN A 37 -12.29 -13.50 -12.21
C ASN A 37 -11.40 -12.90 -11.11
N GLU A 38 -10.50 -13.70 -10.52
CA GLU A 38 -9.80 -13.40 -9.25
C GLU A 38 -8.46 -12.68 -9.35
N ILE A 39 -8.07 -12.17 -10.52
CA ILE A 39 -6.84 -11.39 -10.62
C ILE A 39 -7.12 -9.98 -10.10
N PHE A 40 -7.31 -9.83 -8.80
CA PHE A 40 -7.50 -8.52 -8.20
C PHE A 40 -6.17 -7.78 -8.16
N SER A 41 -6.11 -6.62 -8.79
CA SER A 41 -4.92 -5.77 -8.78
C SER A 41 -5.00 -4.67 -7.73
N LYS A 42 -6.21 -4.25 -7.34
CA LYS A 42 -6.43 -3.14 -6.39
C LYS A 42 -7.66 -3.31 -5.50
N MET A 43 -7.58 -2.73 -4.30
CA MET A 43 -8.66 -2.59 -3.34
C MET A 43 -8.56 -1.21 -2.69
N GLU A 44 -9.63 -0.44 -2.75
CA GLU A 44 -9.73 0.92 -2.22
C GLU A 44 -10.98 1.05 -1.35
N TYR A 45 -10.93 1.92 -0.34
CA TYR A 45 -12.09 2.27 0.48
C TYR A 45 -12.30 3.77 0.47
N ASP A 46 -13.54 4.18 0.19
CA ASP A 46 -13.91 5.57 -0.05
C ASP A 46 -14.62 6.26 1.13
N GLY A 47 -14.73 5.59 2.28
CA GLY A 47 -15.50 6.05 3.44
C GLY A 47 -16.85 5.35 3.61
N GLU A 48 -17.40 4.74 2.56
CA GLU A 48 -18.68 4.03 2.62
C GLU A 48 -18.63 2.64 1.98
N GLN A 49 -17.84 2.52 0.91
CA GLN A 49 -17.76 1.34 0.04
C GLN A 49 -16.32 0.87 -0.11
N ILE A 50 -16.16 -0.44 -0.29
CA ILE A 50 -14.93 -1.03 -0.79
C ILE A 50 -15.09 -1.19 -2.30
N LEU A 51 -14.16 -0.63 -3.06
CA LEU A 51 -13.98 -0.90 -4.48
C LEU A 51 -12.86 -1.93 -4.65
N MET A 52 -13.16 -3.03 -5.35
CA MET A 52 -12.16 -3.98 -5.82
C MET A 52 -12.09 -3.96 -7.34
N VAL A 53 -10.88 -4.02 -7.87
CA VAL A 53 -10.64 -4.06 -9.31
C VAL A 53 -9.98 -5.37 -9.66
N GLY A 54 -10.70 -6.15 -10.45
CA GLY A 54 -10.28 -7.47 -10.93
C GLY A 54 -10.00 -7.43 -12.41
N GLU A 55 -8.95 -8.12 -12.83
CA GLU A 55 -8.61 -8.37 -14.22
C GLU A 55 -9.12 -9.76 -14.62
N SER A 56 -9.62 -9.86 -15.85
CA SER A 56 -9.94 -11.16 -16.45
C SER A 56 -8.65 -11.94 -16.69
N VAL A 57 -8.68 -13.26 -16.55
CA VAL A 57 -7.53 -14.16 -16.78
C VAL A 57 -6.88 -14.02 -18.16
N ASN A 58 -7.58 -13.45 -19.15
CA ASN A 58 -7.06 -13.21 -20.49
C ASN A 58 -6.52 -11.78 -20.71
N ASP A 59 -6.41 -10.96 -19.66
CA ASP A 59 -5.96 -9.56 -19.66
C ASP A 59 -6.71 -8.63 -20.62
N GLU A 60 -7.88 -9.05 -21.12
CA GLU A 60 -8.64 -8.27 -22.10
C GLU A 60 -9.60 -7.28 -21.45
N ASN A 61 -10.08 -7.59 -20.24
CA ASN A 61 -11.05 -6.78 -19.53
C ASN A 61 -10.68 -6.61 -18.05
N SER A 62 -11.01 -5.45 -17.50
CA SER A 62 -11.03 -5.18 -16.07
C SER A 62 -12.48 -5.04 -15.61
N SER A 63 -12.84 -5.77 -14.56
CA SER A 63 -14.13 -5.67 -13.89
C SER A 63 -14.00 -4.84 -12.63
N LEU A 64 -14.95 -3.94 -12.43
CA LEU A 64 -15.07 -3.14 -11.22
C LEU A 64 -16.15 -3.75 -10.33
N TYR A 65 -15.79 -4.01 -9.08
CA TYR A 65 -16.69 -4.57 -8.08
C TYR A 65 -16.77 -3.64 -6.89
N ASN A 66 -17.95 -3.35 -6.37
CA ASN A 66 -18.09 -2.65 -5.09
C ASN A 66 -18.93 -3.44 -4.08
N THR A 67 -18.73 -3.14 -2.81
CA THR A 67 -19.59 -3.58 -1.72
C THR A 67 -19.67 -2.51 -0.63
N SER A 68 -20.73 -2.51 0.17
CA SER A 68 -20.84 -1.61 1.32
C SER A 68 -19.93 -2.10 2.44
N PHE A 69 -19.18 -1.19 3.05
CA PHE A 69 -18.29 -1.52 4.16
C PHE A 69 -19.06 -1.96 5.41
N ASN A 70 -20.26 -1.41 5.64
CA ASN A 70 -21.03 -1.62 6.86
C ASN A 70 -21.62 -3.03 7.01
N ASP A 71 -21.64 -3.84 5.94
CA ASP A 71 -22.12 -5.23 6.00
C ASP A 71 -20.97 -6.23 6.17
N LEU A 72 -20.19 -6.08 7.25
CA LEU A 72 -19.02 -6.91 7.57
C LEU A 72 -19.32 -8.42 7.67
N LYS A 73 -20.60 -8.82 7.72
CA LYS A 73 -21.02 -10.22 7.81
C LYS A 73 -21.39 -10.82 6.45
N ASN A 74 -21.79 -10.01 5.47
CA ASN A 74 -22.22 -10.47 4.15
C ASN A 74 -21.72 -9.53 3.03
N TRP A 75 -20.40 -9.47 2.79
CA TRP A 75 -19.87 -8.73 1.64
C TRP A 75 -20.22 -9.40 0.32
N VAL A 76 -21.34 -8.95 -0.24
CA VAL A 76 -21.75 -9.23 -1.61
C VAL A 76 -21.20 -8.14 -2.50
N PHE A 77 -20.31 -8.52 -3.40
CA PHE A 77 -19.75 -7.62 -4.39
C PHE A 77 -20.66 -7.55 -5.62
N LYS A 78 -21.05 -6.34 -5.98
CA LYS A 78 -21.78 -6.05 -7.21
C LYS A 78 -20.77 -5.66 -8.28
N ASN A 79 -20.88 -6.29 -9.46
CA ASN A 79 -20.17 -5.80 -10.64
C ASN A 79 -20.85 -4.51 -11.11
N ILE A 80 -20.10 -3.40 -11.12
CA ILE A 80 -20.62 -2.08 -11.48
C ILE A 80 -20.18 -1.64 -12.88
N ASP A 81 -19.11 -2.22 -13.43
CA ASP A 81 -18.70 -1.99 -14.82
C ASP A 81 -17.69 -3.05 -15.30
N VAL A 82 -17.60 -3.20 -16.62
CA VAL A 82 -16.58 -4.01 -17.30
C VAL A 82 -15.94 -3.19 -18.42
N LEU A 83 -14.63 -2.96 -18.28
CA LEU A 83 -13.86 -2.11 -19.16
C LEU A 83 -12.85 -2.93 -19.94
N LYS A 84 -12.73 -2.66 -21.24
CA LYS A 84 -11.72 -3.33 -22.06
C LYS A 84 -10.33 -2.78 -21.77
N GLY A 85 -9.41 -3.64 -21.34
CA GLY A 85 -8.01 -3.35 -21.00
C GLY A 85 -7.70 -3.56 -19.51
N GLU A 86 -6.44 -3.31 -19.14
CA GLU A 86 -5.89 -3.45 -17.78
C GLU A 86 -6.01 -2.12 -17.01
N ASN A 87 -6.61 -2.13 -15.83
CA ASN A 87 -6.69 -0.96 -14.95
C ASN A 87 -5.41 -0.80 -14.12
N THR A 88 -4.69 0.30 -14.33
CA THR A 88 -3.32 0.49 -13.81
C THR A 88 -3.26 1.46 -12.62
N ALA A 89 -4.14 2.47 -12.60
CA ALA A 89 -4.24 3.45 -11.52
C ALA A 89 -5.69 3.76 -11.19
N ILE A 90 -5.97 4.04 -9.93
CA ILE A 90 -7.31 4.36 -9.42
C ILE A 90 -7.14 5.49 -8.40
N ASP A 91 -8.10 6.41 -8.39
CA ASP A 91 -8.34 7.33 -7.30
C ASP A 91 -9.86 7.58 -7.20
N TYR A 92 -10.32 8.27 -6.17
CA TYR A 92 -11.73 8.56 -6.01
C TYR A 92 -11.95 9.93 -5.40
N ASN A 93 -13.19 10.36 -5.54
CA ASN A 93 -13.67 11.55 -4.89
C ASN A 93 -15.09 11.31 -4.37
N THR A 94 -15.82 12.33 -3.93
CA THR A 94 -17.13 12.12 -3.29
C THR A 94 -18.14 11.53 -4.29
N GLU A 95 -18.07 11.93 -5.56
CA GLU A 95 -19.10 11.62 -6.55
C GLU A 95 -18.71 10.50 -7.52
N ASN A 96 -17.41 10.29 -7.76
CA ASN A 96 -16.91 9.44 -8.83
C ASN A 96 -15.70 8.61 -8.38
N TYR A 97 -15.59 7.42 -8.95
CA TYR A 97 -14.33 6.69 -9.05
C TYR A 97 -13.61 7.09 -10.33
N TYR A 98 -12.29 7.20 -10.29
CA TYR A 98 -11.46 7.49 -11.44
C TYR A 98 -10.47 6.37 -11.65
N PHE A 99 -10.26 5.98 -12.90
CA PHE A 99 -9.36 4.89 -13.23
C PHE A 99 -8.65 5.14 -14.54
N VAL A 100 -7.42 4.65 -14.62
CA VAL A 100 -6.60 4.68 -15.82
C VAL A 100 -6.49 3.28 -16.37
N ASN A 101 -7.01 3.11 -17.58
CA ASN A 101 -7.04 1.85 -18.28
C ASN A 101 -6.07 1.88 -19.46
N LYS A 102 -5.18 0.89 -19.52
CA LYS A 102 -4.19 0.75 -20.57
C LYS A 102 -4.84 0.25 -21.85
N LYS A 103 -4.64 0.99 -22.94
CA LYS A 103 -5.13 0.62 -24.28
C LYS A 103 -4.03 -0.08 -25.07
N ARG A 104 -4.41 -1.04 -25.94
CA ARG A 104 -3.51 -1.54 -27.00
C ARG A 104 -3.08 -0.35 -27.89
N GLY A 105 -1.78 -0.20 -28.14
CA GLY A 105 -1.25 0.86 -29.01
C GLY A 105 -0.66 2.10 -28.30
N TYR A 106 0.07 1.88 -27.21
CA TYR A 106 0.90 2.90 -26.54
C TYR A 106 0.18 4.07 -25.83
N THR A 107 -1.12 3.96 -25.56
CA THR A 107 -1.91 5.01 -24.89
C THR A 107 -2.72 4.45 -23.73
N SER A 108 -3.20 5.32 -22.84
CA SER A 108 -4.14 4.95 -21.77
C SER A 108 -5.33 5.89 -21.74
N ASN A 109 -6.50 5.37 -21.38
CA ASN A 109 -7.71 6.17 -21.18
C ASN A 109 -7.91 6.44 -19.70
N ILE A 110 -8.36 7.65 -19.40
CA ILE A 110 -8.83 8.03 -18.08
C ILE A 110 -10.34 8.06 -18.13
N TYR A 111 -10.95 7.39 -17.17
CA TYR A 111 -12.38 7.32 -17.03
C TYR A 111 -12.81 7.85 -15.66
N SER A 112 -14.05 8.32 -15.60
CA SER A 112 -14.80 8.52 -14.36
C SER A 112 -16.02 7.61 -14.37
N LEU A 113 -16.26 6.90 -13.28
CA LEU A 113 -17.50 6.17 -13.00
C LEU A 113 -18.25 6.90 -11.89
N ASN A 114 -19.45 7.38 -12.19
CA ASN A 114 -20.27 8.03 -11.18
C ASN A 114 -20.83 7.00 -10.19
N LYS A 115 -20.63 7.24 -8.88
CA LYS A 115 -20.99 6.29 -7.82
C LYS A 115 -22.50 6.08 -7.69
N LYS A 116 -23.31 7.07 -8.06
CA LYS A 116 -24.78 7.05 -7.88
C LYS A 116 -25.50 6.43 -9.06
N ASN A 117 -25.13 6.81 -10.28
CA ASN A 117 -25.82 6.39 -11.49
C ASN A 117 -25.08 5.31 -12.29
N GLU A 118 -23.90 4.90 -11.81
CA GLU A 118 -23.07 3.84 -12.40
C GLU A 118 -22.73 4.07 -13.88
N LYS A 119 -22.71 5.34 -14.33
CA LYS A 119 -22.32 5.69 -15.70
C LYS A 119 -20.83 5.99 -15.77
N THR A 120 -20.15 5.28 -16.66
CA THR A 120 -18.77 5.54 -17.03
C THR A 120 -18.66 6.56 -18.16
N LYS A 121 -17.73 7.51 -18.02
CA LYS A 121 -17.38 8.51 -19.02
C LYS A 121 -15.87 8.51 -19.25
N THR A 122 -15.46 8.53 -20.52
CA THR A 122 -14.06 8.79 -20.89
C THR A 122 -13.75 10.28 -20.73
N LEU A 123 -12.81 10.61 -19.85
CA LEU A 123 -12.37 11.97 -19.61
C LEU A 123 -11.33 12.39 -20.65
N ASN A 124 -10.28 11.58 -20.81
CA ASN A 124 -9.11 11.90 -21.61
C ASN A 124 -8.37 10.65 -22.09
N THR A 125 -7.51 10.81 -23.07
CA THR A 125 -6.56 9.79 -23.55
C THR A 125 -5.15 10.35 -23.47
N ILE A 126 -4.27 9.65 -22.76
CA ILE A 126 -2.90 10.07 -22.52
C ILE A 126 -1.92 9.21 -23.32
N ASP A 127 -0.86 9.85 -23.81
CA ASP A 127 0.26 9.22 -24.51
C ASP A 127 1.25 8.59 -23.52
N SER A 128 0.73 7.70 -22.69
CA SER A 128 1.48 6.93 -21.71
C SER A 128 0.82 5.59 -21.51
N THR A 129 1.64 4.55 -21.34
CA THR A 129 1.21 3.16 -21.24
C THR A 129 1.34 2.57 -19.86
N TYR A 130 2.23 3.13 -19.06
CA TYR A 130 2.57 2.58 -17.77
C TYR A 130 2.36 3.64 -16.72
N ILE A 131 1.19 3.58 -16.09
CA ILE A 131 0.72 4.57 -15.15
C ILE A 131 0.94 4.01 -13.75
N LYS A 132 1.74 4.73 -12.97
CA LYS A 132 2.06 4.38 -11.58
C LYS A 132 1.12 5.05 -10.59
N PHE A 133 0.55 6.18 -10.99
CA PHE A 133 -0.17 7.05 -10.08
C PHE A 133 -1.26 7.83 -10.80
N LEU A 134 -2.40 7.96 -10.14
CA LEU A 134 -3.47 8.90 -10.45
C LEU A 134 -3.83 9.58 -9.12
N HIS A 135 -3.99 10.89 -9.15
CA HIS A 135 -4.64 11.63 -8.08
C HIS A 135 -5.63 12.65 -8.64
N VAL A 136 -6.82 12.76 -8.05
CA VAL A 136 -7.86 13.73 -8.41
C VAL A 136 -8.03 14.73 -7.29
N ASN A 137 -7.86 16.01 -7.63
CA ASN A 137 -8.09 17.12 -6.72
C ASN A 137 -9.39 17.82 -7.11
N GLU A 138 -10.47 17.50 -6.39
CA GLU A 138 -11.79 18.12 -6.58
C GLU A 138 -11.76 19.63 -6.37
N LYS A 139 -11.09 20.10 -5.30
CA LYS A 139 -11.12 21.51 -4.89
C LYS A 139 -10.55 22.42 -5.96
N GLU A 140 -9.53 21.93 -6.66
CA GLU A 140 -8.78 22.69 -7.67
C GLU A 140 -9.08 22.22 -9.11
N ASN A 141 -10.05 21.32 -9.30
CA ASN A 141 -10.52 20.81 -10.59
C ASN A 141 -9.40 20.32 -11.54
N PHE A 142 -8.48 19.52 -11.01
CA PHE A 142 -7.46 18.86 -11.82
C PHE A 142 -7.23 17.42 -11.38
N TYR A 143 -6.54 16.68 -12.24
CA TYR A 143 -5.96 15.39 -11.87
C TYR A 143 -4.49 15.32 -12.28
N ILE A 144 -3.72 14.57 -11.50
CA ILE A 144 -2.28 14.35 -11.69
C ILE A 144 -2.03 12.90 -12.01
N ILE A 145 -1.12 12.67 -12.94
CA ILE A 145 -0.74 11.35 -13.40
C ILE A 145 0.76 11.23 -13.41
N ILE A 146 1.27 10.12 -12.90
CA ILE A 146 2.66 9.72 -13.14
C ILE A 146 2.68 8.55 -14.09
N GLY A 147 3.25 8.76 -15.26
CA GLY A 147 3.23 7.82 -16.36
C GLY A 147 4.55 7.74 -17.11
N ASN A 148 4.76 6.62 -17.78
CA ASN A 148 5.88 6.38 -18.68
C ASN A 148 5.39 5.85 -20.02
N LYS A 149 6.15 6.10 -21.09
CA LYS A 149 5.81 5.68 -22.44
C LYS A 149 6.78 4.57 -22.89
N PHE A 150 6.23 3.51 -23.47
CA PHE A 150 7.03 2.53 -24.20
C PHE A 150 7.76 3.21 -25.37
N LYS A 151 9.07 3.04 -25.44
CA LYS A 151 9.87 3.40 -26.62
C LYS A 151 10.60 2.15 -27.08
N ASN A 152 10.39 1.74 -28.33
CA ASN A 152 11.07 0.61 -28.97
C ASN A 152 10.96 -0.72 -28.19
N GLY A 153 9.76 -1.07 -27.70
CA GLY A 153 9.53 -2.35 -27.02
C GLY A 153 10.09 -2.46 -25.60
N SER A 154 10.67 -1.39 -25.03
CA SER A 154 11.14 -1.37 -23.65
C SER A 154 10.59 -0.17 -22.88
N ILE A 155 10.41 -0.34 -21.57
CA ILE A 155 10.10 0.73 -20.61
C ILE A 155 11.44 1.17 -20.02
N SER A 156 11.81 2.43 -20.19
CA SER A 156 12.94 2.98 -19.41
C SER A 156 12.50 3.12 -17.95
N SER A 157 13.19 2.48 -17.02
CA SER A 157 12.99 2.66 -15.58
C SER A 157 13.06 4.13 -15.14
N HIS A 158 13.72 4.99 -15.92
CA HIS A 158 13.91 6.41 -15.65
C HIS A 158 13.07 7.30 -16.58
N GLY A 159 12.13 6.76 -17.35
CA GLY A 159 11.35 7.52 -18.33
C GLY A 159 10.09 8.24 -17.80
N TYR A 160 9.88 8.25 -16.48
CA TYR A 160 8.63 8.76 -15.91
C TYR A 160 8.47 10.28 -16.06
N LYS A 161 7.23 10.68 -16.31
CA LYS A 161 6.77 12.06 -16.32
C LYS A 161 5.56 12.21 -15.42
N LEU A 162 5.49 13.35 -14.76
CA LEU A 162 4.31 13.82 -14.05
C LEU A 162 3.54 14.77 -14.96
N PHE A 163 2.24 14.56 -15.07
CA PHE A 163 1.33 15.39 -15.87
C PHE A 163 0.20 15.90 -14.99
N LYS A 164 -0.17 17.18 -15.14
CA LYS A 164 -1.35 17.77 -14.51
C LYS A 164 -2.32 18.20 -15.60
N TYR A 165 -3.56 17.75 -15.48
CA TYR A 165 -4.62 18.03 -16.44
C TYR A 165 -5.81 18.65 -15.75
N SER A 166 -6.50 19.53 -16.46
CA SER A 166 -7.89 19.88 -16.16
C SER A 166 -8.75 19.42 -17.34
N GLU A 167 -9.64 18.48 -17.07
CA GLU A 167 -10.40 17.76 -18.09
C GLU A 167 -9.52 17.20 -19.21
N ARG A 168 -9.55 17.78 -20.41
CA ARG A 168 -8.74 17.34 -21.57
C ARG A 168 -7.46 18.14 -21.75
N THR A 169 -7.32 19.25 -21.05
CA THR A 169 -6.23 20.20 -21.23
C THR A 169 -5.06 19.84 -20.32
N LEU A 170 -3.88 19.63 -20.91
CA LEU A 170 -2.63 19.54 -20.16
C LEU A 170 -2.30 20.93 -19.62
N LEU A 171 -2.29 21.07 -18.30
CA LEU A 171 -1.93 22.32 -17.64
C LEU A 171 -0.41 22.43 -17.48
N ASP A 172 0.24 21.35 -17.05
CA ASP A 172 1.69 21.34 -16.82
C ASP A 172 2.25 19.91 -16.86
N SER A 173 3.56 19.77 -17.07
CA SER A 173 4.28 18.50 -17.01
C SER A 173 5.72 18.64 -16.54
N MET A 174 6.22 17.64 -15.82
CA MET A 174 7.60 17.57 -15.36
C MET A 174 8.20 16.18 -15.66
N SER A 175 9.41 16.16 -16.21
CA SER A 175 10.19 14.93 -16.32
C SER A 175 10.79 14.54 -14.97
N LEU A 176 10.57 13.30 -14.54
CA LEU A 176 11.07 12.80 -13.26
C LEU A 176 12.46 12.16 -13.39
N ASN A 177 12.76 11.54 -14.53
CA ASN A 177 14.07 10.95 -14.82
C ASN A 177 14.57 9.93 -13.78
N CYS A 178 13.66 9.29 -13.05
CA CYS A 178 13.94 8.32 -12.00
C CYS A 178 12.84 7.25 -11.94
N ASN A 179 13.07 6.18 -11.18
CA ASN A 179 11.99 5.25 -10.85
C ASN A 179 10.94 5.96 -9.99
N VAL A 180 9.71 5.45 -10.03
CA VAL A 180 8.61 5.91 -9.18
C VAL A 180 7.98 4.68 -8.53
N LEU A 181 8.26 4.50 -7.24
CA LEU A 181 7.76 3.39 -6.44
C LEU A 181 6.91 3.91 -5.28
N ASN A 182 5.78 3.25 -5.06
CA ASN A 182 4.80 3.53 -4.02
C ASN A 182 4.44 5.02 -3.88
N PRO A 183 3.96 5.67 -4.96
CA PRO A 183 3.58 7.07 -4.90
C PRO A 183 2.38 7.32 -3.97
N ILE A 184 2.47 8.34 -3.13
CA ILE A 184 1.45 8.74 -2.16
C ILE A 184 1.17 10.24 -2.33
N PHE A 185 -0.09 10.64 -2.41
CA PHE A 185 -0.48 12.06 -2.30
C PHE A 185 -0.86 12.40 -0.86
N LYS A 186 -0.29 13.47 -0.31
CA LYS A 186 -0.67 14.02 1.00
C LYS A 186 -0.36 15.51 1.05
N ASN A 187 -1.29 16.31 1.60
CA ASN A 187 -1.10 17.73 1.89
C ASN A 187 -0.56 18.57 0.70
N GLY A 188 -1.01 18.30 -0.53
CA GLY A 188 -0.58 19.03 -1.73
C GLY A 188 0.79 18.61 -2.29
N PHE A 189 1.34 17.49 -1.81
CA PHE A 189 2.57 16.91 -2.30
C PHE A 189 2.36 15.48 -2.77
N ILE A 190 3.12 15.06 -3.78
CA ILE A 190 3.28 13.66 -4.16
C ILE A 190 4.64 13.20 -3.68
N TYR A 191 4.65 12.13 -2.89
CA TYR A 191 5.83 11.49 -2.33
C TYR A 191 6.06 10.14 -2.99
N PHE A 192 7.30 9.77 -3.28
CA PHE A 192 7.63 8.46 -3.84
C PHE A 192 9.09 8.08 -3.59
N LYS A 193 9.38 6.78 -3.62
CA LYS A 193 10.75 6.25 -3.62
C LYS A 193 11.32 6.30 -5.04
N SER A 194 12.46 6.96 -5.22
CA SER A 194 13.13 7.12 -6.53
C SER A 194 14.30 6.18 -6.76
N SER A 195 14.98 5.78 -5.69
CA SER A 195 16.09 4.83 -5.70
C SER A 195 16.07 3.98 -4.42
N LYS A 196 17.10 3.18 -4.16
CA LYS A 196 17.13 2.29 -2.99
C LYS A 196 17.02 3.05 -1.67
N ASN A 197 17.60 4.25 -1.59
CA ASN A 197 17.74 5.02 -0.35
C ASN A 197 17.28 6.48 -0.49
N GLN A 198 16.53 6.81 -1.55
CA GLN A 198 16.06 8.17 -1.81
C GLN A 198 14.54 8.25 -1.89
N LEU A 199 14.00 9.21 -1.16
CA LEU A 199 12.62 9.66 -1.23
C LEU A 199 12.56 11.00 -1.96
N GLU A 200 11.55 11.17 -2.79
CA GLU A 200 11.23 12.41 -3.49
C GLU A 200 9.90 12.94 -2.98
N LYS A 201 9.77 14.26 -2.93
CA LYS A 201 8.47 14.94 -2.81
C LYS A 201 8.34 16.05 -3.84
N ILE A 202 7.16 16.17 -4.45
CA ILE A 202 6.86 17.18 -5.47
C ILE A 202 5.62 17.94 -5.05
N ASN A 203 5.71 19.27 -5.00
CA ASN A 203 4.57 20.14 -4.76
C ASN A 203 3.67 20.18 -6.01
N THR A 204 2.37 19.90 -5.86
CA THR A 204 1.45 19.77 -7.00
C THR A 204 0.96 21.10 -7.59
N LEU A 205 1.25 22.22 -6.93
CA LEU A 205 0.87 23.55 -7.39
C LEU A 205 1.94 24.17 -8.28
N ASN A 206 3.20 24.13 -7.85
CA ASN A 206 4.32 24.78 -8.53
C ASN A 206 5.37 23.79 -9.08
N PHE A 207 5.13 22.48 -8.95
CA PHE A 207 5.99 21.41 -9.43
C PHE A 207 7.41 21.44 -8.86
N GLN A 208 7.62 22.10 -7.73
CA GLN A 208 8.92 22.10 -7.08
C GLN A 208 9.22 20.73 -6.48
N ARG A 209 10.37 20.17 -6.85
CA ARG A 209 10.85 18.85 -6.44
C ARG A 209 11.90 18.97 -5.34
N TYR A 210 11.83 18.06 -4.39
CA TYR A 210 12.77 17.93 -3.28
C TYR A 210 13.15 16.47 -3.10
N THR A 211 14.42 16.22 -2.81
CA THR A 211 14.97 14.88 -2.57
C THR A 211 15.45 14.76 -1.13
N THR A 212 15.23 13.61 -0.52
CA THR A 212 15.71 13.26 0.82
C THR A 212 16.42 11.91 0.73
N GLU A 213 17.68 11.87 1.15
CA GLU A 213 18.48 10.65 1.21
C GLU A 213 18.46 10.05 2.62
N ILE A 214 18.50 8.72 2.68
CA ILE A 214 18.60 7.93 3.90
C ILE A 214 19.94 7.21 3.86
N GLU A 215 20.80 7.48 4.83
CA GLU A 215 22.06 6.75 4.93
C GLU A 215 21.79 5.30 5.41
N ASP A 216 22.52 4.36 4.82
CA ASP A 216 22.61 2.95 5.21
C ASP A 216 21.32 2.09 5.16
N VAL A 217 20.16 2.68 4.86
CA VAL A 217 18.88 1.96 4.81
C VAL A 217 18.34 1.85 3.38
N GLU A 218 18.19 0.62 2.89
CA GLU A 218 17.44 0.35 1.66
C GLU A 218 15.93 0.39 1.95
N ILE A 219 15.23 1.39 1.42
CA ILE A 219 13.80 1.59 1.59
C ILE A 219 13.05 0.39 0.97
N ILE A 220 12.17 -0.25 1.72
CA ILE A 220 11.20 -1.22 1.20
C ILE A 220 9.90 -0.46 0.88
N ASP A 221 9.37 0.24 1.87
CA ASP A 221 8.11 0.98 1.82
C ASP A 221 8.15 2.15 2.81
N PHE A 222 7.24 3.13 2.66
CA PHE A 222 7.23 4.31 3.52
C PHE A 222 5.81 4.87 3.71
N GLN A 223 5.63 5.60 4.82
CA GLN A 223 4.43 6.36 5.13
C GLN A 223 4.80 7.81 5.47
N ILE A 224 3.85 8.72 5.24
CA ILE A 224 4.01 10.13 5.56
C ILE A 224 3.34 10.38 6.91
N ILE A 225 4.11 10.79 7.93
CA ILE A 225 3.56 11.18 9.24
C ILE A 225 2.93 12.57 9.09
N ASP A 226 3.74 13.56 8.72
CA ASP A 226 3.34 14.94 8.46
C ASP A 226 4.13 15.54 7.26
N GLN A 227 4.10 16.87 7.09
CA GLN A 227 4.84 17.53 6.01
C GLN A 227 6.36 17.43 6.21
N GLY A 228 6.94 16.35 5.67
CA GLY A 228 8.38 16.15 5.64
C GLY A 228 8.90 15.16 6.67
N ASN A 229 8.07 14.66 7.59
CA ASN A 229 8.42 13.53 8.44
C ASN A 229 7.91 12.21 7.85
N TYR A 230 8.79 11.21 7.86
CA TYR A 230 8.56 9.92 7.22
C TYR A 230 8.69 8.80 8.23
N LEU A 231 7.88 7.76 8.04
CA LEU A 231 8.12 6.45 8.65
C LEU A 231 8.55 5.50 7.53
N VAL A 232 9.73 4.90 7.65
CA VAL A 232 10.36 4.10 6.60
C VAL A 232 10.57 2.68 7.10
N LEU A 233 9.99 1.73 6.39
CA LEU A 233 10.33 0.32 6.49
C LEU A 233 11.48 0.06 5.52
N GLY A 234 12.61 -0.41 6.01
CA GLY A 234 13.80 -0.62 5.18
C GLY A 234 14.64 -1.82 5.58
N LYS A 235 15.76 -2.00 4.89
CA LYS A 235 16.79 -3.00 5.21
C LYS A 235 18.09 -2.35 5.60
N LEU A 236 18.64 -2.80 6.73
CA LEU A 236 19.99 -2.48 7.19
C LEU A 236 20.70 -3.80 7.52
N ASN A 237 21.84 -4.08 6.87
CA ASN A 237 22.62 -5.31 7.08
C ASN A 237 21.78 -6.59 7.01
N ASN A 238 20.94 -6.71 5.98
CA ASN A 238 19.98 -7.81 5.75
C ASN A 238 18.85 -7.96 6.77
N LYS A 239 18.75 -7.09 7.78
CA LYS A 239 17.62 -7.05 8.72
C LYS A 239 16.61 -6.02 8.28
N THR A 240 15.33 -6.36 8.35
CA THR A 240 14.25 -5.38 8.21
C THR A 240 14.29 -4.44 9.43
N VAL A 241 14.26 -3.14 9.20
CA VAL A 241 14.27 -2.11 10.25
C VAL A 241 13.16 -1.11 10.01
N LEU A 242 12.70 -0.49 11.08
CA LEU A 242 11.78 0.64 11.04
C LEU A 242 12.54 1.89 11.46
N THR A 243 12.51 2.94 10.65
CA THR A 243 13.22 4.19 10.90
C THR A 243 12.27 5.37 10.70
N GLU A 244 12.31 6.33 11.60
CA GLU A 244 11.57 7.58 11.49
C GLU A 244 12.52 8.71 11.06
N PHE A 245 12.06 9.55 10.12
CA PHE A 245 12.70 10.82 9.82
C PHE A 245 11.91 11.95 10.42
N ASN A 246 12.55 12.71 11.29
CA ASN A 246 11.95 13.85 11.93
C ASN A 246 12.94 15.02 11.97
N ASN A 247 12.54 16.17 11.45
CA ASN A 247 13.34 17.40 11.47
C ASN A 247 14.79 17.22 10.96
N GLY A 248 14.97 16.48 9.88
CA GLY A 248 16.30 16.25 9.29
C GLY A 248 17.08 15.07 9.86
N ASN A 249 16.59 14.42 10.91
CA ASN A 249 17.29 13.32 11.58
C ASN A 249 16.57 11.99 11.41
N TRP A 250 17.35 10.94 11.10
CA TRP A 250 16.88 9.56 11.07
C TRP A 250 17.07 8.89 12.43
N THR A 251 15.99 8.33 12.98
CA THR A 251 16.00 7.59 14.24
C THR A 251 15.44 6.19 14.02
N MET A 252 16.23 5.17 14.33
CA MET A 252 15.78 3.78 14.24
C MET A 252 14.89 3.42 15.42
N ASP A 253 13.77 2.75 15.14
CA ASP A 253 12.90 2.19 16.16
C ASP A 253 13.56 0.96 16.78
N LYS A 254 14.14 1.16 17.98
CA LYS A 254 14.82 0.12 18.75
C LYS A 254 13.86 -0.96 19.29
N THR A 255 12.57 -0.70 19.23
CA THR A 255 11.51 -1.55 19.78
C THR A 255 10.95 -2.49 18.72
N PHE A 256 11.34 -2.30 17.45
CA PHE A 256 10.86 -3.08 16.34
C PHE A 256 11.18 -4.58 16.52
N PRO A 257 10.18 -5.50 16.44
CA PRO A 257 10.35 -6.89 16.89
C PRO A 257 11.44 -7.64 16.13
N ILE A 258 12.30 -8.37 16.87
CA ILE A 258 13.36 -9.22 16.27
C ILE A 258 12.77 -10.22 15.27
N GLU A 259 11.61 -10.80 15.56
CA GLU A 259 10.90 -11.68 14.62
C GLU A 259 10.61 -10.97 13.28
N ALA A 260 10.12 -9.73 13.34
CA ALA A 260 9.84 -8.94 12.14
C ALA A 260 11.12 -8.53 11.39
N GLN A 261 12.22 -8.30 12.11
CA GLN A 261 13.53 -8.00 11.52
C GLN A 261 14.07 -9.14 10.64
N ASN A 262 13.74 -10.39 10.96
CA ASN A 262 14.17 -11.58 10.23
C ASN A 262 13.25 -11.93 9.05
N LEU A 263 12.09 -11.28 8.95
CA LEU A 263 11.16 -11.45 7.84
C LEU A 263 11.44 -10.43 6.75
N LYS A 264 10.95 -10.70 5.54
CA LYS A 264 10.93 -9.74 4.45
C LYS A 264 9.74 -8.80 4.69
N GLY A 265 10.02 -7.55 5.07
CA GLY A 265 9.00 -6.51 5.10
C GLY A 265 8.33 -6.35 3.73
N GLU A 266 7.00 -6.20 3.71
CA GLU A 266 6.24 -5.97 2.48
C GLU A 266 5.62 -4.58 2.42
N LYS A 267 4.95 -4.18 3.50
CA LYS A 267 4.16 -2.95 3.54
C LYS A 267 4.10 -2.38 4.95
N ILE A 268 4.12 -1.05 5.05
CA ILE A 268 3.88 -0.33 6.29
C ILE A 268 2.62 0.52 6.19
N HIS A 269 1.89 0.62 7.30
CA HIS A 269 0.74 1.48 7.48
C HIS A 269 0.90 2.31 8.75
N TYR A 270 0.47 3.58 8.68
CA TYR A 270 0.51 4.51 9.80
C TYR A 270 -0.78 5.33 9.88
N TYR A 271 -1.38 5.41 11.07
CA TYR A 271 -2.54 6.26 11.32
C TYR A 271 -2.56 6.77 12.76
N LYS A 272 -2.35 8.08 12.99
CA LYS A 272 -2.44 8.73 14.30
C LYS A 272 -1.69 7.98 15.43
N GLY A 273 -0.45 7.56 15.18
CA GLY A 273 0.37 6.81 16.14
C GLY A 273 0.22 5.29 16.07
N PHE A 274 -0.84 4.78 15.44
CA PHE A 274 -0.93 3.35 15.09
C PHE A 274 0.07 3.03 13.97
N LYS A 275 0.81 1.93 14.14
CA LYS A 275 1.77 1.39 13.18
C LYS A 275 1.40 -0.05 12.88
N ALA A 276 1.37 -0.43 11.61
CA ALA A 276 1.21 -1.82 11.20
C ALA A 276 2.21 -2.18 10.11
N ILE A 277 2.81 -3.35 10.21
CA ILE A 277 3.77 -3.88 9.25
C ILE A 277 3.30 -5.26 8.82
N LEU A 278 3.03 -5.39 7.52
CA LEU A 278 2.85 -6.68 6.88
C LEU A 278 4.23 -7.17 6.44
N ALA A 279 4.62 -8.35 6.92
CA ALA A 279 5.87 -9.01 6.55
C ALA A 279 5.58 -10.45 6.10
N ASN A 280 6.51 -11.04 5.36
CA ASN A 280 6.45 -12.46 5.03
C ASN A 280 7.80 -13.17 5.16
N GLY A 281 7.71 -14.48 5.25
CA GLY A 281 8.85 -15.39 5.22
C GLY A 281 8.51 -16.64 4.42
N ILE A 282 9.56 -17.35 4.00
CA ILE A 282 9.40 -18.69 3.43
C ILE A 282 9.20 -19.64 4.60
N ASP A 283 8.08 -20.36 4.59
CA ASP A 283 7.83 -21.47 5.49
C ASP A 283 8.07 -22.77 4.72
N GLU A 284 9.25 -23.35 4.94
CA GLU A 284 9.70 -24.59 4.27
C GLU A 284 8.88 -25.82 4.68
N SER A 285 8.13 -25.75 5.79
CA SER A 285 7.29 -26.86 6.25
C SER A 285 5.99 -27.01 5.44
N LEU A 286 5.61 -25.98 4.68
CA LEU A 286 4.43 -26.01 3.82
C LEU A 286 4.69 -26.81 2.52
N LEU A 287 3.61 -27.35 1.96
CA LEU A 287 3.60 -28.05 0.67
C LEU A 287 4.64 -29.19 0.56
N MET A 288 4.72 -30.07 1.55
CA MET A 288 5.60 -31.26 1.52
C MET A 288 7.08 -30.93 1.21
N GLY A 289 7.57 -29.77 1.68
CA GLY A 289 8.97 -29.34 1.50
C GLY A 289 9.23 -28.45 0.28
N PHE A 290 8.21 -28.11 -0.52
CA PHE A 290 8.35 -27.09 -1.58
C PHE A 290 8.32 -25.66 -1.04
N GLY A 291 7.94 -25.48 0.23
CA GLY A 291 7.86 -24.19 0.89
C GLY A 291 6.63 -23.37 0.46
N GLY A 292 6.19 -22.48 1.36
CA GLY A 292 5.11 -21.52 1.12
C GLY A 292 5.48 -20.13 1.63
N THR A 293 4.68 -19.11 1.29
CA THR A 293 4.89 -17.74 1.81
C THR A 293 3.95 -17.49 2.97
N ARG A 294 4.47 -17.49 4.19
CA ARG A 294 3.68 -17.18 5.37
C ARG A 294 3.75 -15.70 5.70
N TYR A 295 2.59 -15.10 5.90
CA TYR A 295 2.49 -13.70 6.25
C TYR A 295 2.31 -13.51 7.75
N SER A 296 2.82 -12.40 8.26
CA SER A 296 2.65 -11.97 9.65
C SER A 296 2.36 -10.48 9.68
N LEU A 297 1.38 -10.10 10.49
CA LEU A 297 1.03 -8.71 10.71
C LEU A 297 1.54 -8.29 12.09
N PHE A 298 2.40 -7.28 12.14
CA PHE A 298 2.90 -6.71 13.39
C PHE A 298 2.25 -5.36 13.59
N ILE A 299 1.66 -5.12 14.76
CA ILE A 299 0.95 -3.87 15.08
C ILE A 299 1.47 -3.23 16.35
N SER A 300 1.42 -1.90 16.41
CA SER A 300 1.62 -1.12 17.63
C SER A 300 0.60 0.02 17.67
N TYR A 301 -0.05 0.21 18.82
CA TYR A 301 -1.08 1.26 19.03
C TYR A 301 -0.54 2.56 19.62
N SER A 302 0.76 2.62 19.85
CA SER A 302 1.41 3.77 20.47
C SER A 302 2.85 3.84 20.01
N ASP A 303 3.47 5.00 20.18
CA ASP A 303 4.93 5.12 20.03
C ASP A 303 5.71 4.36 21.11
N SER A 304 5.03 3.72 22.08
CA SER A 304 5.63 2.84 23.07
C SER A 304 5.79 1.40 22.56
N ASP A 305 6.84 0.74 23.05
CA ASP A 305 7.50 -0.52 22.68
C ASP A 305 6.65 -1.80 22.59
N ASN A 306 5.32 -1.70 22.61
CA ASN A 306 4.41 -2.85 22.71
C ASN A 306 3.93 -3.32 21.34
N TRP A 307 4.86 -3.82 20.54
CA TRP A 307 4.54 -4.51 19.29
C TRP A 307 3.87 -5.84 19.56
N LYS A 308 2.81 -6.12 18.81
CA LYS A 308 2.04 -7.36 18.87
C LYS A 308 2.04 -8.02 17.51
N LYS A 309 2.21 -9.34 17.50
CA LYS A 309 2.05 -10.16 16.31
C LYS A 309 0.60 -10.62 16.22
N VAL A 310 0.00 -10.39 15.06
CA VAL A 310 -1.32 -10.87 14.69
C VAL A 310 -1.15 -12.01 13.71
N GLU A 311 -1.65 -13.17 14.09
CA GLU A 311 -1.66 -14.33 13.19
C GLU A 311 -2.74 -14.14 12.12
N LEU A 312 -2.33 -14.28 10.87
CA LEU A 312 -3.22 -14.25 9.72
C LEU A 312 -3.55 -15.70 9.34
N PRO A 313 -4.83 -16.07 9.14
CA PRO A 313 -5.25 -17.42 8.76
C PRO A 313 -5.01 -17.68 7.27
N ILE A 314 -3.82 -17.33 6.77
CA ILE A 314 -3.50 -17.32 5.34
C ILE A 314 -2.04 -17.72 5.13
N ASP A 315 -1.84 -18.74 4.30
CA ASP A 315 -0.53 -19.37 4.12
C ASP A 315 0.11 -19.11 2.74
N TYR A 316 -0.56 -18.39 1.83
CA TYR A 316 -0.10 -18.35 0.42
C TYR A 316 -0.20 -17.00 -0.31
N TYR A 317 -1.21 -16.16 -0.07
CA TYR A 317 -1.43 -14.95 -0.87
C TYR A 317 -2.19 -13.85 -0.11
N ILE A 318 -1.71 -12.60 -0.14
CA ILE A 318 -2.34 -11.43 0.54
C ILE A 318 -2.24 -10.17 -0.35
N LYS A 319 -2.85 -10.20 -1.55
CA LYS A 319 -2.92 -9.03 -2.44
C LYS A 319 -4.22 -9.04 -3.25
N PRO A 320 -4.90 -7.88 -3.46
CA PRO A 320 -4.63 -6.59 -2.85
C PRO A 320 -5.01 -6.60 -1.36
N ASN A 321 -4.50 -5.62 -0.62
CA ASN A 321 -4.79 -5.42 0.80
C ASN A 321 -4.97 -3.94 1.13
N LEU A 322 -5.73 -3.69 2.19
CA LEU A 322 -6.17 -2.39 2.62
C LEU A 322 -6.14 -2.31 4.15
N PHE A 323 -5.67 -1.17 4.66
CA PHE A 323 -5.88 -0.79 6.05
C PHE A 323 -6.91 0.33 6.10
N TYR A 324 -7.86 0.24 7.02
CA TYR A 324 -8.75 1.33 7.37
C TYR A 324 -8.39 1.84 8.77
N LYS A 325 -7.76 3.02 8.80
CA LYS A 325 -7.28 3.68 10.03
C LYS A 325 -6.49 2.70 10.91
N ASP A 326 -6.76 2.67 12.21
CA ASP A 326 -6.28 1.73 13.20
C ASP A 326 -7.30 0.63 13.54
N GLU A 327 -8.38 0.55 12.77
CA GLU A 327 -9.55 -0.27 13.12
C GLU A 327 -9.55 -1.61 12.40
N ILE A 328 -9.19 -1.65 11.12
CA ILE A 328 -9.45 -2.81 10.26
C ILE A 328 -8.29 -3.05 9.28
N PHE A 329 -7.92 -4.32 9.10
CA PHE A 329 -7.13 -4.80 7.97
C PHE A 329 -7.94 -5.79 7.13
N ILE A 330 -7.91 -5.60 5.81
CA ILE A 330 -8.59 -6.48 4.85
C ILE A 330 -7.58 -6.88 3.80
N ALA A 331 -7.58 -8.15 3.44
CA ALA A 331 -6.79 -8.63 2.33
C ALA A 331 -7.50 -9.71 1.54
N TYR A 332 -7.24 -9.72 0.25
CA TYR A 332 -7.64 -10.82 -0.61
C TYR A 332 -6.68 -11.98 -0.49
N SER A 333 -7.24 -13.18 -0.28
CA SER A 333 -6.49 -14.39 0.05
C SER A 333 -6.65 -15.53 -0.97
N GLY A 334 -7.18 -15.24 -2.16
CA GLY A 334 -7.41 -16.24 -3.21
C GLY A 334 -8.70 -17.05 -3.00
N GLY A 335 -9.21 -17.67 -4.07
CA GLY A 335 -10.38 -18.56 -4.00
C GLY A 335 -11.66 -17.87 -3.51
N GLY A 336 -11.78 -16.57 -3.81
CA GLY A 336 -12.95 -15.76 -3.55
C GLY A 336 -12.99 -15.33 -2.08
N LYS A 337 -11.88 -15.48 -1.35
CA LYS A 337 -11.82 -15.23 0.08
C LYS A 337 -11.16 -13.89 0.39
N LEU A 338 -11.77 -13.19 1.33
CA LEU A 338 -11.19 -12.02 1.98
C LEU A 338 -10.87 -12.38 3.42
N THR A 339 -9.69 -12.04 3.88
CA THR A 339 -9.37 -12.06 5.31
C THR A 339 -9.64 -10.69 5.88
N TYR A 340 -10.42 -10.67 6.94
CA TYR A 340 -10.77 -9.51 7.73
C TYR A 340 -10.13 -9.65 9.11
N VAL A 341 -9.48 -8.59 9.57
CA VAL A 341 -8.86 -8.51 10.89
C VAL A 341 -9.38 -7.25 11.58
N ASP A 342 -10.07 -7.43 12.70
CA ASP A 342 -10.54 -6.33 13.55
C ASP A 342 -9.40 -5.88 14.48
N LEU A 343 -8.74 -4.81 14.10
CA LEU A 343 -7.60 -4.23 14.80
C LEU A 343 -8.01 -3.31 15.95
N ASN A 344 -9.29 -3.22 16.34
CA ASN A 344 -9.65 -2.36 17.46
C ASN A 344 -9.00 -2.82 18.77
N LYS A 345 -8.45 -1.86 19.52
CA LYS A 345 -7.89 -2.07 20.85
C LYS A 345 -9.02 -2.46 21.81
N LYS A 346 -9.20 -3.75 22.07
CA LYS A 346 -10.03 -4.23 23.18
C LYS A 346 -9.36 -3.93 24.51
#